data_AF-A0A4R1JTF3-F1
#
_entry.id   AF-A0A4R1JTF3-F1
#
_cell.length_a   1.000
_cell.length_b   1.000
_cell.length_c   1.000
_cell.angle_alpha   90.00
_cell.angle_beta   90.00
_cell.angle_gamma   90.00
#
_symmetry.space_group_name_H-M   'P 1'
#
loop_
_entity.id
_entity.type
_entity.pdbx_description
1 polymer ?
#
loop_
_entity_poly.entity_id
_entity_poly.type
_entity_poly.pdbx_seq_one_letter_code
_entity_poly.pdbx_strand_id
1 'polypeptide(L)'
;MPFSELFDNEFKQRNRGHFSAIVRVAFADGKINDEEQAFLDKLASRLEISEDEYKEILKDPWQHAINPPYLYAQRLERLYDLARMVHVDHHLGDQQEIMLRRMGLALGFTPGNIDYIVRKALSLVDKKVDLDTFLFEMENMNR
;
A
#
# COMPACT_ATOMS: atom_id res chain seq x y z
N MET A 1 20.07 -23.34 10.05
CA MET A 1 19.51 -22.38 9.08
C MET A 1 20.58 -21.33 8.84
N PRO A 2 21.07 -21.15 7.60
CA PRO A 2 21.93 -20.04 7.22
C PRO A 2 21.24 -18.68 7.44
N PHE A 3 22.01 -17.62 7.73
CA PHE A 3 21.49 -16.28 7.98
C PHE A 3 20.66 -15.72 6.81
N SER A 4 20.98 -16.09 5.56
CA SER A 4 20.22 -15.68 4.37
C SER A 4 18.77 -16.16 4.38
N GLU A 5 18.52 -17.40 4.82
CA GLU A 5 17.16 -17.96 4.92
C GLU A 5 16.32 -17.22 5.98
N LEU A 6 16.94 -16.68 7.03
CA LEU A 6 16.24 -15.90 8.05
C LEU A 6 15.80 -14.54 7.49
N PHE A 7 16.67 -13.84 6.78
CA PHE A 7 16.35 -12.54 6.18
C PHE A 7 15.25 -12.66 5.10
N ASP A 8 15.33 -13.68 4.26
CA ASP A 8 14.30 -13.93 3.23
C ASP A 8 12.93 -14.20 3.86
N ASN A 9 12.89 -14.96 4.96
CA ASN A 9 11.65 -15.27 5.66
C ASN A 9 11.02 -14.04 6.33
N GLU A 10 11.81 -13.18 6.98
CA GLU A 10 11.31 -11.93 7.59
C GLU A 10 10.79 -10.97 6.52
N PHE A 11 11.49 -10.85 5.39
CA PHE A 11 11.06 -10.00 4.28
C PHE A 11 9.72 -10.48 3.70
N LYS A 12 9.60 -11.77 3.38
CA LYS A 12 8.34 -12.36 2.88
C LYS A 12 7.19 -12.18 3.86
N GLN A 13 7.43 -12.41 5.16
CA GLN A 13 6.41 -12.23 6.18
C GLN A 13 5.93 -10.77 6.26
N ARG A 14 6.83 -9.79 6.14
CA ARG A 14 6.48 -8.37 6.11
C ARG A 14 5.66 -8.01 4.87
N ASN A 15 6.05 -8.50 3.69
CA ASN A 15 5.30 -8.25 2.46
C ASN A 15 3.91 -8.88 2.49
N ARG A 16 3.79 -10.12 2.98
CA ARG A 16 2.50 -10.80 3.18
C ARG A 16 1.59 -10.04 4.13
N GLY A 17 2.12 -9.61 5.27
CA GLY A 17 1.38 -8.80 6.24
C GLY A 17 0.95 -7.45 5.65
N HIS A 18 1.79 -6.83 4.82
CA HIS A 18 1.46 -5.59 4.13
C HIS A 18 0.35 -5.76 3.09
N PHE A 19 0.44 -6.80 2.25
CA PHE A 19 -0.59 -7.14 1.27
C PHE A 19 -1.93 -7.42 1.95
N SER A 20 -1.92 -8.28 2.98
CA SER A 20 -3.11 -8.58 3.78
C SER A 20 -3.74 -7.33 4.40
N ALA A 21 -2.95 -6.42 4.98
CA ALA A 21 -3.48 -5.18 5.55
C ALA A 21 -4.24 -4.34 4.52
N ILE A 22 -3.70 -4.22 3.30
CA ILE A 22 -4.35 -3.51 2.19
C ILE A 22 -5.64 -4.23 1.80
N VAL A 23 -5.58 -5.55 1.57
CA VAL A 23 -6.77 -6.35 1.20
C VAL A 23 -7.88 -6.16 2.23
N ARG A 24 -7.53 -6.23 3.52
CA ARG A 24 -8.48 -6.20 4.63
C ARG A 24 -9.20 -4.87 4.81
N VAL A 25 -8.56 -3.74 4.46
CA VAL A 25 -9.12 -2.40 4.69
C VAL A 25 -9.69 -1.80 3.40
N ALA A 26 -9.05 -2.04 2.26
CA ALA A 26 -9.47 -1.46 0.99
C ALA A 26 -10.61 -2.23 0.32
N PHE A 27 -10.75 -3.53 0.60
CA PHE A 27 -11.69 -4.45 -0.08
C PHE A 27 -12.57 -5.24 0.91
N ALA A 28 -12.81 -4.67 2.10
CA ALA A 28 -13.53 -5.32 3.19
C ALA A 28 -15.02 -5.61 2.88
N ASP A 29 -15.59 -4.96 1.86
CA ASP A 29 -16.99 -5.14 1.45
C ASP A 29 -17.22 -6.41 0.60
N GLY A 30 -16.14 -7.13 0.27
CA GLY A 30 -16.16 -8.38 -0.49
C GLY A 30 -16.52 -8.22 -1.96
N LYS A 31 -16.61 -6.99 -2.47
CA LYS A 31 -16.95 -6.69 -3.87
C LYS A 31 -15.77 -6.02 -4.55
N ILE A 32 -14.85 -6.84 -5.04
CA ILE A 32 -13.71 -6.39 -5.86
C ILE A 32 -14.20 -6.24 -7.30
N ASN A 33 -14.07 -5.04 -7.86
CA ASN A 33 -14.32 -4.81 -9.29
C ASN A 33 -13.06 -5.09 -10.14
N ASP A 34 -13.18 -5.03 -11.47
CA ASP A 34 -12.08 -5.37 -12.38
C ASP A 34 -10.83 -4.46 -12.21
N GLU A 35 -11.02 -3.18 -11.89
CA GLU A 35 -9.94 -2.21 -11.67
C GLU A 35 -9.21 -2.49 -10.36
N GLU A 36 -9.98 -2.81 -9.32
CA GLU A 36 -9.48 -3.21 -8.01
C GLU A 36 -8.73 -4.54 -8.05
N GLN A 37 -9.24 -5.51 -8.81
CA GLN A 37 -8.58 -6.79 -9.07
C GLN A 37 -7.25 -6.57 -9.79
N ALA A 38 -7.24 -5.77 -10.85
CA ALA A 38 -6.01 -5.45 -11.59
C ALA A 38 -4.97 -4.73 -10.72
N PHE A 39 -5.41 -3.86 -9.80
CA PHE A 39 -4.52 -3.25 -8.81
C PHE A 39 -3.92 -4.29 -7.86
N LEU A 40 -4.75 -5.19 -7.31
CA LEU A 40 -4.31 -6.24 -6.40
C LEU A 40 -3.31 -7.20 -7.06
N ASP A 41 -3.52 -7.57 -8.32
CA ASP A 41 -2.60 -8.41 -9.09
C ASP A 41 -1.23 -7.73 -9.25
N LYS A 42 -1.22 -6.44 -9.61
CA LYS A 42 0.01 -5.64 -9.71
C LYS A 42 0.71 -5.53 -8.34
N LEU A 43 -0.06 -5.34 -7.26
CA LEU A 43 0.47 -5.22 -5.90
C LEU A 43 1.09 -6.52 -5.43
N ALA A 44 0.42 -7.64 -5.64
CA ALA A 44 0.90 -8.97 -5.29
C ALA A 44 2.22 -9.28 -6.01
N SER A 45 2.31 -8.97 -7.30
CA SER A 45 3.55 -9.12 -8.06
C SER A 45 4.70 -8.28 -7.49
N ARG A 46 4.44 -7.01 -7.12
CA ARG A 46 5.47 -6.12 -6.54
C ARG A 46 5.93 -6.54 -5.14
N LEU A 47 5.04 -7.15 -4.37
CA LEU A 47 5.32 -7.65 -3.02
C LEU A 47 5.81 -9.10 -3.02
N GLU A 48 6.01 -9.71 -4.19
CA GLU A 48 6.44 -11.10 -4.37
C GLU A 48 5.53 -12.10 -3.64
N ILE A 49 4.22 -11.83 -3.67
CA ILE A 49 3.21 -12.70 -3.09
C ILE A 49 2.98 -13.87 -4.03
N SER A 50 3.12 -15.10 -3.52
CA SER A 50 2.83 -16.30 -4.31
C SER A 50 1.35 -16.41 -4.64
N GLU A 51 1.01 -17.17 -5.69
CA GLU A 51 -0.39 -17.37 -6.10
C GLU A 51 -1.23 -18.03 -4.99
N ASP A 52 -0.64 -18.95 -4.22
CA ASP A 52 -1.31 -19.59 -3.09
C ASP A 52 -1.58 -18.59 -1.97
N GLU A 53 -0.58 -17.79 -1.57
CA GLU A 53 -0.75 -16.73 -0.56
C GLU A 53 -1.78 -15.69 -1.01
N TYR A 54 -1.77 -15.33 -2.29
CA TYR A 54 -2.72 -14.40 -2.87
C TYR A 54 -4.16 -14.90 -2.69
N LYS A 55 -4.42 -16.14 -3.09
CA LYS A 55 -5.75 -16.78 -2.96
C LYS A 55 -6.15 -16.92 -1.49
N GLU A 56 -5.23 -17.30 -0.60
CA GLU A 56 -5.48 -17.39 0.83
C GLU A 56 -5.89 -16.03 1.42
N ILE A 57 -5.13 -14.98 1.11
CA ILE A 57 -5.36 -13.63 1.64
C ILE A 57 -6.67 -13.04 1.10
N LEU A 58 -6.99 -13.25 -0.18
CA LEU A 58 -8.27 -12.79 -0.74
C LEU A 58 -9.47 -13.54 -0.15
N LYS A 59 -9.31 -14.84 0.14
CA LYS A 59 -10.37 -15.64 0.74
C LYS A 59 -10.67 -15.23 2.17
N ASP A 60 -9.64 -14.98 2.97
CA ASP A 60 -9.79 -14.50 4.34
C ASP A 60 -8.61 -13.59 4.76
N PRO A 61 -8.74 -12.28 4.57
CA PRO A 61 -7.66 -11.34 4.88
C PRO A 61 -7.45 -11.15 6.40
N TRP A 62 -8.32 -11.71 7.25
CA TRP A 62 -8.22 -11.60 8.71
C TRP A 62 -7.34 -12.67 9.35
N GLN A 63 -7.00 -13.75 8.63
CA GLN A 63 -6.17 -14.85 9.15
C GLN A 63 -4.68 -14.50 9.25
N HIS A 64 -4.25 -13.41 8.62
CA HIS A 64 -2.85 -13.02 8.59
C HIS A 64 -2.57 -11.91 9.59
N ALA A 65 -1.48 -12.06 10.33
CA ALA A 65 -1.00 -11.02 11.22
C ALA A 65 -0.68 -9.76 10.40
N ILE A 66 -1.36 -8.66 10.70
CA ILE A 66 -0.94 -7.36 10.18
C ILE A 66 0.38 -7.04 10.86
N ASN A 67 1.42 -6.83 10.04
CA ASN A 67 2.67 -6.26 10.49
C ASN A 67 2.79 -4.85 9.90
N PRO A 68 2.11 -3.85 10.50
CA PRO A 68 2.10 -2.50 9.95
C PRO A 68 3.50 -1.89 10.04
N PRO A 69 3.87 -0.94 9.16
CA PRO A 69 5.15 -0.27 9.26
C PRO A 69 5.23 0.49 10.58
N TYR A 70 6.22 0.15 11.40
CA TYR A 70 6.40 0.74 12.73
C TYR A 70 6.79 2.22 12.63
N LEU A 71 7.74 2.52 11.74
CA LEU A 71 8.27 3.87 11.56
C LEU A 71 7.42 4.70 10.58
N TYR A 72 7.32 6.00 10.85
CA TYR A 72 6.60 6.93 9.98
C TYR A 72 7.20 6.99 8.57
N ALA A 73 8.53 7.04 8.46
CA ALA A 73 9.24 7.01 7.17
C ALA A 73 8.86 5.78 6.34
N GLN A 74 8.80 4.59 6.96
CA GLN A 74 8.37 3.37 6.27
C GLN A 74 6.92 3.44 5.81
N ARG A 75 6.02 4.10 6.56
CA ARG A 75 4.65 4.35 6.09
C ARG A 75 4.63 5.26 4.86
N LEU A 76 5.48 6.28 4.82
CA LEU A 76 5.61 7.17 3.67
C LEU A 76 6.22 6.47 2.44
N GLU A 77 7.22 5.61 2.62
CA GLU A 77 7.77 4.78 1.54
C GLU A 77 6.68 3.90 0.91
N ARG A 78 5.87 3.22 1.74
CA ARG A 78 4.75 2.42 1.24
C ARG A 78 3.69 3.28 0.56
N LEU A 79 3.38 4.45 1.12
CA LEU A 79 2.45 5.39 0.49
C LEU A 79 2.95 5.84 -0.89
N TYR A 80 4.24 6.09 -1.05
CA TYR A 80 4.84 6.44 -2.34
C TYR A 80 4.66 5.34 -3.38
N ASP A 81 4.95 4.09 -3.01
CA ASP A 81 4.78 2.94 -3.90
C ASP A 81 3.32 2.78 -4.35
N LEU A 82 2.37 2.87 -3.41
CA LEU A 82 0.94 2.75 -3.68
C LEU A 82 0.42 3.93 -4.51
N ALA A 83 0.82 5.15 -4.17
CA ALA A 83 0.43 6.35 -4.91
C ALA A 83 0.89 6.28 -6.38
N ARG A 84 2.10 5.79 -6.63
CA ARG A 84 2.59 5.55 -8.00
C ARG A 84 1.79 4.49 -8.73
N MET A 85 1.46 3.39 -8.08
CA MET A 85 0.68 2.31 -8.70
C MET A 85 -0.73 2.77 -9.07
N VAL A 86 -1.38 3.51 -8.17
CA VAL A 86 -2.72 4.09 -8.39
C VAL A 86 -2.68 5.16 -9.49
N HIS A 87 -1.68 6.05 -9.46
CA HIS A 87 -1.61 7.18 -10.39
C HIS A 87 -1.35 6.76 -11.85
N VAL A 88 -0.54 5.72 -12.07
CA VAL A 88 -0.26 5.18 -13.43
C VAL A 88 -1.54 4.64 -14.08
N ASP A 89 -2.53 4.22 -13.29
CA ASP A 89 -3.80 3.76 -13.81
C ASP A 89 -4.76 4.92 -14.04
N HIS A 90 -4.60 5.60 -15.18
CA HIS A 90 -5.40 6.76 -15.55
C HIS A 90 -6.91 6.47 -15.70
N HIS A 91 -7.31 5.20 -15.76
CA HIS A 91 -8.73 4.80 -15.82
C HIS A 91 -9.46 5.00 -14.49
N LEU A 92 -8.74 4.99 -13.37
CA LEU A 92 -9.34 5.15 -12.05
C LEU A 92 -9.94 6.54 -11.83
N GLY A 93 -9.41 7.59 -12.47
CA GLY A 93 -9.91 8.97 -12.32
C GLY A 93 -10.11 9.37 -10.85
N ASP A 94 -11.32 9.79 -10.48
CA ASP A 94 -11.69 10.18 -9.12
C ASP A 94 -11.58 9.02 -8.09
N GLN A 95 -11.55 7.76 -8.54
CA GLN A 95 -11.37 6.59 -7.66
C GLN A 95 -9.94 6.49 -7.11
N GLN A 96 -8.95 7.15 -7.73
CA GLN A 96 -7.56 7.14 -7.26
C GLN A 96 -7.46 7.63 -5.81
N GLU A 97 -8.10 8.76 -5.50
CA GLU A 97 -8.10 9.36 -4.17
C GLU A 97 -8.81 8.47 -3.15
N ILE A 98 -9.96 7.90 -3.52
CA ILE A 98 -10.73 7.01 -2.65
C ILE A 98 -9.92 5.76 -2.30
N MET A 99 -9.29 5.15 -3.30
CA MET A 99 -8.51 3.93 -3.13
C MET A 99 -7.27 4.19 -2.27
N LEU A 100 -6.51 5.24 -2.58
CA LEU A 100 -5.29 5.59 -1.83
C LEU A 100 -5.62 6.01 -0.39
N ARG A 101 -6.77 6.62 -0.14
CA ARG A 101 -7.26 6.92 1.21
C ARG A 101 -7.50 5.66 2.03
N ARG A 102 -8.20 4.65 1.48
CA ARG A 102 -8.42 3.37 2.17
C ARG A 102 -7.08 2.71 2.51
N MET A 103 -6.14 2.69 1.57
CA MET A 103 -4.82 2.13 1.79
C MET A 103 -3.98 2.91 2.81
N GLY A 104 -4.04 4.23 2.81
CA GLY A 104 -3.33 5.04 3.80
C GLY A 104 -3.86 4.82 5.22
N LEU A 105 -5.17 4.60 5.38
CA LEU A 105 -5.72 4.13 6.67
C LEU A 105 -5.18 2.75 7.05
N ALA A 106 -5.08 1.83 6.09
CA ALA A 106 -4.49 0.50 6.29
C ALA A 106 -3.01 0.55 6.69
N LEU A 107 -2.27 1.55 6.20
CA LEU A 107 -0.88 1.83 6.56
C LEU A 107 -0.74 2.42 7.97
N GLY A 108 -1.83 2.85 8.62
CA GLY A 108 -1.82 3.44 9.95
C GLY A 108 -1.71 4.97 9.96
N PHE A 109 -2.02 5.66 8.86
CA PHE A 109 -2.22 7.12 8.89
C PHE A 109 -3.53 7.48 9.61
N THR A 110 -3.57 8.67 10.21
CA THR A 110 -4.71 9.10 11.02
C THR A 110 -5.87 9.56 10.14
N PRO A 111 -7.13 9.17 10.43
CA PRO A 111 -8.29 9.61 9.64
C PRO A 111 -8.44 11.14 9.53
N GLY A 112 -8.06 11.89 10.56
CA GLY A 112 -8.21 13.34 10.58
C GLY A 112 -7.35 14.11 9.55
N ASN A 113 -6.27 13.52 9.04
CA ASN A 113 -5.39 14.16 8.05
C ASN A 113 -5.21 13.36 6.76
N ILE A 114 -5.92 12.24 6.60
CA ILE A 114 -5.71 11.34 5.48
C ILE A 114 -5.97 12.00 4.12
N ASP A 115 -7.02 12.81 3.99
CA ASP A 115 -7.36 13.49 2.73
C ASP A 115 -6.28 14.50 2.33
N TYR A 116 -5.57 15.08 3.29
CA TYR A 116 -4.46 15.99 3.01
C TYR A 116 -3.20 15.22 2.59
N ILE A 117 -2.89 14.13 3.28
CA ILE A 117 -1.79 13.20 2.95
C ILE A 117 -1.96 12.65 1.53
N VAL A 118 -3.14 12.14 1.20
CA VAL A 118 -3.45 11.53 -0.11
C VAL A 118 -3.32 12.55 -1.23
N ARG A 119 -3.94 13.74 -1.10
CA ARG A 119 -3.87 14.78 -2.12
C ARG A 119 -2.44 15.24 -2.39
N LYS A 120 -1.64 15.43 -1.33
CA LYS A 120 -0.22 15.79 -1.51
C LYS A 120 0.56 14.66 -2.15
N ALA A 121 0.36 13.41 -1.73
CA ALA A 121 1.04 12.26 -2.31
C ALA A 121 0.76 12.12 -3.83
N LEU A 122 -0.51 12.23 -4.24
CA LEU A 122 -0.89 12.19 -5.65
C LEU A 122 -0.28 13.37 -6.44
N SER A 123 -0.28 14.58 -5.87
CA SER A 123 0.34 15.75 -6.52
C SER A 123 1.85 15.60 -6.71
N LEU A 124 2.55 14.99 -5.75
CA LEU A 124 3.99 14.74 -5.86
C LEU A 124 4.29 13.67 -6.92
N VAL A 125 3.49 12.61 -6.95
CA VAL A 125 3.63 11.53 -7.95
C VAL A 125 3.30 12.03 -9.36
N ASP A 126 2.29 12.89 -9.53
CA ASP A 126 1.97 13.55 -10.80
C ASP A 126 3.15 14.39 -11.33
N LYS A 127 3.86 15.06 -10.43
CA LYS A 127 5.12 15.77 -10.71
C LYS A 127 6.32 14.85 -10.94
N LYS A 128 6.13 13.53 -10.82
CA LYS A 128 7.17 12.50 -11.00
C LYS A 128 8.40 12.70 -10.13
N VAL A 129 8.21 13.20 -8.90
CA VAL A 129 9.32 13.33 -7.95
C VAL A 129 9.85 11.95 -7.54
N ASP A 130 11.13 11.88 -7.19
CA ASP A 130 11.73 10.65 -6.66
C ASP A 130 11.34 10.39 -5.20
N LEU A 131 11.75 9.22 -4.67
CA LEU A 131 11.42 8.81 -3.31
C LEU A 131 11.96 9.81 -2.28
N ASP A 132 13.21 10.24 -2.41
CA ASP A 132 13.85 11.13 -1.44
C ASP A 132 13.12 12.47 -1.36
N THR A 133 12.76 13.05 -2.51
CA THR A 133 11.96 14.27 -2.61
C THR A 133 10.56 14.05 -2.05
N PHE A 134 9.93 12.91 -2.35
CA PHE A 134 8.61 12.58 -1.81
C PHE A 134 8.62 12.53 -0.29
N LEU A 135 9.57 11.81 0.31
CA LEU A 135 9.72 11.69 1.76
C LEU A 135 9.94 13.07 2.40
N PHE A 136 10.87 13.86 1.86
CA PHE A 136 11.14 15.20 2.35
C PHE A 136 9.88 16.07 2.34
N GLU A 137 9.17 16.12 1.22
CA GLU A 137 7.94 16.91 1.08
C GLU A 137 6.83 16.44 2.03
N MET A 138 6.68 15.12 2.22
CA MET A 138 5.65 14.53 3.07
C MET A 138 5.97 14.63 4.58
N GLU A 139 7.21 14.82 4.97
CA GLU A 139 7.59 15.13 6.35
C GLU A 139 7.42 16.61 6.68
N ASN A 140 7.57 17.48 5.67
CA ASN A 140 7.50 18.93 5.81
C ASN A 140 6.14 19.53 5.41
N MET A 141 5.06 18.74 5.41
CA MET A 141 3.73 19.19 4.93
C MET A 141 3.13 20.34 5.73
N ASN A 142 3.49 20.48 7.00
CA ASN A 142 2.92 21.49 7.91
C ASN A 142 3.80 22.73 8.07
N ARG A 143 4.78 22.93 7.17
CA ARG A 143 5.67 24.10 7.18
C ARG A 143 5.24 25.13 6.16
#